data_AF-A0ABD0YYK9-F1
#
_entry.id   AF-A0ABD0YYK9-F1
#
_cell.length_a   1.000
_cell.length_b   1.000
_cell.length_c   1.000
_cell.angle_alpha   90.00
_cell.angle_beta   90.00
_cell.angle_gamma   90.00
#
_symmetry.space_group_name_H-M   'P 1'
#
loop_
_entity.id
_entity.type
_entity.pdbx_description
1 polymer ?
#
loop_
_entity_poly.entity_id
_entity_poly.type
_entity_poly.pdbx_seq_one_letter_code
_entity_poly.pdbx_strand_id
1 'polypeptide(L)'
;MESNLLFYDELQRCRIVLCAMVGVCLAIIIIVTLLCTGLLDATSSDGDGREEELLEPPDMTRPPPPSKYTMGQFSRGAIVANGAPCADIANKILMKYGCAVDAAIAAMICDGVTCPQNMGIGGGFLMTVYLREQAKAYFLNARETAPGAAHFNMFNGRPLLSQIGE
;
A
#
# COMPACT_ATOMS: atom_id res chain seq x y z
N MET A 1 -10.97 -73.12 20.12
CA MET A 1 -11.35 -71.77 20.61
C MET A 1 -10.10 -70.94 20.96
N GLU A 2 -9.04 -70.98 20.16
CA GLU A 2 -7.79 -70.21 20.41
C GLU A 2 -7.50 -69.15 19.34
N SER A 3 -8.28 -69.11 18.25
CA SER A 3 -8.10 -68.16 17.14
C SER A 3 -8.67 -66.77 17.40
N ASN A 4 -9.47 -66.57 18.45
CA ASN A 4 -10.12 -65.28 18.76
C ASN A 4 -9.29 -64.38 19.70
N LEU A 5 -8.26 -64.89 20.38
CA LEU A 5 -7.44 -64.10 21.32
C LEU A 5 -6.30 -63.33 20.63
N LEU A 6 -5.71 -63.87 19.56
CA LEU A 6 -4.64 -63.20 18.79
C LEU A 6 -5.17 -62.03 17.94
N PHE A 7 -6.44 -62.04 17.55
CA PHE A 7 -7.05 -60.99 16.75
C PHE A 7 -7.32 -59.70 17.58
N TYR A 8 -7.52 -59.83 18.89
CA TYR A 8 -7.77 -58.69 19.78
C TYR A 8 -6.49 -57.92 20.14
N ASP A 9 -5.33 -58.60 20.21
CA ASP A 9 -4.03 -57.97 20.53
C ASP A 9 -3.50 -57.09 19.37
N GLU A 10 -3.72 -57.51 18.12
CA GLU A 10 -3.39 -56.73 16.91
C GLU A 10 -4.26 -55.46 16.78
N LEU A 11 -5.57 -55.56 17.08
CA LEU A 11 -6.47 -54.40 17.08
C LEU A 11 -6.13 -53.39 18.20
N GLN A 12 -5.66 -53.86 19.35
CA GLN A 12 -5.28 -53.00 20.48
C GLN A 12 -3.98 -52.25 20.21
N ARG A 13 -2.98 -52.88 19.57
CA ARG A 13 -1.77 -52.20 19.07
C ARG A 13 -2.10 -51.17 18.00
N CYS A 14 -3.01 -51.48 17.08
CA CYS A 14 -3.43 -50.55 16.03
C CYS A 14 -4.10 -49.28 16.60
N ARG A 15 -4.93 -49.41 17.65
CA ARG A 15 -5.52 -48.26 18.35
C ARG A 15 -4.48 -47.41 19.09
N ILE A 16 -3.50 -48.02 19.74
CA ILE A 16 -2.44 -47.31 20.46
C ILE A 16 -1.54 -46.55 19.47
N VAL A 17 -1.14 -47.19 18.37
CA VAL A 17 -0.33 -46.55 17.32
C VAL A 17 -1.12 -45.43 16.65
N LEU A 18 -2.40 -45.62 16.36
CA LEU A 18 -3.26 -44.58 15.77
C LEU A 18 -3.38 -43.37 16.70
N CYS A 19 -3.64 -43.57 18.00
CA CYS A 19 -3.69 -42.50 18.99
C CYS A 19 -2.34 -41.78 19.14
N ALA A 20 -1.22 -42.51 19.09
CA ALA A 20 0.11 -41.92 19.14
C ALA A 20 0.41 -41.06 17.90
N MET A 21 0.06 -41.55 16.71
CA MET A 21 0.24 -40.79 15.46
C MET A 21 -0.63 -39.54 15.42
N VAL A 22 -1.90 -39.63 15.85
CA VAL A 22 -2.78 -38.46 15.95
C VAL A 22 -2.24 -37.45 16.97
N GLY A 23 -1.75 -37.91 18.12
CA GLY A 23 -1.14 -37.06 19.13
C GLY A 23 0.11 -36.32 18.63
N VAL A 24 1.00 -37.02 17.93
CA VAL A 24 2.20 -36.42 17.33
C VAL A 24 1.84 -35.41 16.24
N CYS A 25 0.85 -35.73 15.38
CA CYS A 25 0.37 -34.79 14.37
C CYS A 25 -0.22 -33.51 14.98
N LEU A 26 -1.04 -33.63 16.04
CA LEU A 26 -1.60 -32.48 16.73
C LEU A 26 -0.51 -31.62 17.40
N ALA A 27 0.50 -32.26 18.02
CA ALA A 27 1.62 -31.54 18.61
C ALA A 27 2.44 -30.76 17.56
N ILE A 28 2.71 -31.37 16.40
CA ILE A 28 3.41 -30.70 15.29
C ILE A 28 2.59 -29.51 14.77
N ILE A 29 1.27 -29.68 14.58
CA ILE A 29 0.39 -28.59 14.12
C ILE A 29 0.43 -27.42 15.11
N ILE A 30 0.36 -27.68 16.42
CA ILE A 30 0.42 -26.64 17.46
C ILE A 30 1.78 -25.92 17.47
N ILE A 31 2.89 -26.66 17.29
CA ILE A 31 4.22 -26.06 17.24
C ILE A 31 4.36 -25.16 16.00
N VAL A 32 3.87 -25.60 14.84
CA VAL A 32 3.91 -24.83 13.59
C VAL A 32 3.05 -23.58 13.70
N THR A 33 1.85 -23.66 14.29
CA THR A 33 0.99 -22.47 14.46
C THR A 33 1.61 -21.45 15.41
N LEU A 34 2.21 -21.89 16.53
CA LEU A 34 2.90 -20.99 17.47
C LEU A 34 4.14 -20.33 16.83
N LEU A 35 4.90 -21.06 16.02
CA LEU A 35 6.03 -20.51 15.26
C LEU A 35 5.56 -19.47 14.23
N CYS A 36 4.47 -19.75 13.48
CA CYS A 36 3.92 -18.83 12.50
C CYS A 36 3.36 -17.55 13.15
N THR A 37 2.68 -17.65 14.30
CA THR A 37 2.18 -16.45 15.01
C THR A 37 3.32 -15.66 15.64
N GLY A 38 4.31 -16.33 16.24
CA GLY A 38 5.47 -15.66 16.84
C GLY A 38 6.35 -14.93 15.82
N LEU A 39 6.43 -15.43 14.59
CA LEU A 39 7.12 -14.76 13.48
C LEU A 39 6.35 -13.56 12.92
N LEU A 40 5.02 -13.56 13.01
CA LEU A 40 4.20 -12.42 12.58
C LEU A 40 4.37 -11.21 13.52
N ASP A 41 4.41 -11.43 14.84
CA ASP A 41 4.61 -10.36 15.82
C ASP A 41 6.03 -9.75 15.80
N ALA A 42 7.04 -10.49 15.36
CA ALA A 42 8.40 -9.97 15.23
C ALA A 42 8.57 -8.94 14.08
N THR A 43 7.58 -8.85 13.17
CA THR A 43 7.63 -7.93 12.02
C THR A 43 6.73 -6.70 12.17
N SER A 44 5.96 -6.59 13.26
CA SER A 44 5.03 -5.48 13.50
C SER A 44 5.59 -4.38 14.43
N SER A 45 6.86 -4.47 14.84
CA SER A 45 7.54 -3.40 15.58
C SER A 45 8.15 -2.35 14.64
N ASP A 46 7.34 -1.75 13.77
CA ASP A 46 7.64 -0.42 13.24
C ASP A 46 7.01 0.60 14.19
N GLY A 47 7.70 0.83 15.31
CA GLY A 47 7.43 1.93 16.22
C GLY A 47 7.75 3.25 15.53
N ASP A 48 6.80 3.79 14.77
CA ASP A 48 6.84 5.17 14.27
C ASP A 48 6.54 6.12 15.44
N GLY A 49 7.58 6.41 16.22
CA GLY A 49 7.58 7.46 17.24
C GLY A 49 7.47 8.82 16.58
N ARG A 50 6.25 9.24 16.25
CA ARG A 50 5.96 10.63 15.92
C ARG A 50 5.89 11.41 17.21
N GLU A 51 6.97 12.11 17.52
CA GLU A 51 6.83 13.35 18.28
C GLU A 51 5.91 14.25 17.46
N GLU A 52 4.74 14.56 18.03
CA GLU A 52 3.85 15.61 17.56
C GLU A 52 4.55 16.94 17.85
N GLU A 53 5.57 17.25 17.05
CA GLU A 53 6.25 18.53 17.06
C GLU A 53 5.19 19.58 16.70
N LEU A 54 4.79 20.34 17.71
CA LEU A 54 3.88 21.46 17.61
C LEU A 54 4.33 22.32 16.42
N LEU A 55 3.50 22.39 15.38
CA LEU A 55 3.87 22.94 14.08
C LEU A 55 4.08 24.46 14.19
N GLU A 56 5.23 24.89 14.68
CA GLU A 56 5.66 26.28 14.54
C GLU A 56 5.84 26.54 13.03
N PRO A 57 5.25 27.62 12.49
CA PRO A 57 5.40 27.94 11.09
C PRO A 57 6.89 28.09 10.76
N PRO A 58 7.37 27.55 9.63
CA PRO A 58 8.78 27.58 9.29
C PRO A 58 9.27 29.04 9.20
N ASP A 59 10.33 29.34 9.93
CA ASP A 59 11.01 30.64 9.87
C ASP A 59 11.63 30.83 8.47
N MET A 60 10.99 31.64 7.63
CA MET A 60 11.40 31.92 6.25
C MET A 60 12.77 32.62 6.15
N THR A 61 13.33 33.11 7.26
CA THR A 61 14.67 33.72 7.30
C THR A 61 15.79 32.71 7.51
N ARG A 62 15.45 31.45 7.86
CA ARG A 62 16.42 30.37 8.05
C ARG A 62 16.25 29.34 6.94
N PRO A 63 17.36 28.88 6.32
CA PRO A 63 17.26 27.75 5.41
C PRO A 63 16.72 26.54 6.18
N PRO A 64 15.78 25.76 5.61
CA PRO A 64 15.30 24.56 6.26
C PRO A 64 16.48 23.60 6.52
N PRO A 65 16.42 22.80 7.60
CA PRO A 65 17.45 21.80 7.84
C PRO A 65 17.52 20.85 6.63
N PRO A 66 18.72 20.32 6.31
CA PRO A 66 18.83 19.31 5.26
C PRO A 66 17.89 18.14 5.56
N SER A 67 17.29 17.56 4.51
CA SER A 67 16.42 16.41 4.67
C SER A 67 17.12 15.31 5.46
N LYS A 68 16.43 14.67 6.41
CA LYS A 68 16.96 13.53 7.18
C LYS A 68 17.47 12.40 6.26
N TYR A 69 16.96 12.34 5.03
CA TYR A 69 17.41 11.44 3.99
C TYR A 69 18.61 12.03 3.24
N THR A 70 19.76 11.35 3.33
CA THR A 70 20.93 11.65 2.50
C THR A 70 20.56 11.39 1.04
N MET A 71 20.83 12.35 0.14
CA MET A 71 20.64 12.16 -1.30
C MET A 71 21.36 10.90 -1.78
N GLY A 72 20.60 9.98 -2.37
CA GLY A 72 21.14 8.94 -3.24
C GLY A 72 21.69 7.70 -2.54
N GLN A 73 20.81 6.74 -2.29
CA GLN A 73 20.89 5.36 -2.80
C GLN A 73 19.69 4.60 -2.23
N PHE A 74 18.72 4.28 -3.10
CA PHE A 74 17.58 3.46 -2.73
C PHE A 74 17.79 2.04 -3.24
N SER A 75 17.62 1.04 -2.38
CA SER A 75 17.86 -0.36 -2.74
C SER A 75 16.83 -0.93 -3.71
N ARG A 76 15.62 -0.35 -3.76
CA ARG A 76 14.49 -0.85 -4.58
C ARG A 76 13.87 0.22 -5.47
N GLY A 77 13.60 1.40 -4.93
CA GLY A 77 12.97 2.49 -5.64
C GLY A 77 12.80 3.71 -4.75
N ALA A 78 12.41 4.83 -5.36
CA ALA A 78 12.20 6.10 -4.70
C ALA A 78 10.80 6.63 -5.02
N ILE A 79 10.16 7.26 -4.05
CA ILE A 79 8.91 7.98 -4.23
C ILE A 79 9.12 9.42 -3.76
N VAL A 80 8.59 10.37 -4.53
CA VAL A 80 8.56 11.79 -4.20
C VAL A 80 7.10 12.25 -4.32
N ALA A 81 6.61 12.94 -3.30
CA ALA A 81 5.25 13.44 -3.22
C ALA A 81 5.24 14.83 -2.57
N ASN A 82 4.11 15.54 -2.65
CA ASN A 82 4.01 16.90 -2.15
C ASN A 82 3.64 16.94 -0.65
N GLY A 83 2.67 16.14 -0.25
CA GLY A 83 2.21 16.06 1.14
C GLY A 83 3.22 15.33 2.02
N ALA A 84 3.44 15.85 3.22
CA ALA A 84 4.40 15.28 4.17
C ALA A 84 4.23 13.76 4.40
N PRO A 85 3.02 13.19 4.57
CA PRO A 85 2.86 11.74 4.77
C PRO A 85 2.80 10.94 3.46
N CYS A 86 2.68 11.59 2.30
CA CYS A 86 2.24 10.92 1.08
C CYS A 86 3.34 10.08 0.42
N ALA A 87 4.59 10.51 0.51
CA ALA A 87 5.73 9.71 0.04
C ALA A 87 5.87 8.41 0.86
N ASP A 88 5.69 8.48 2.18
CA ASP A 88 5.78 7.32 3.07
C ASP A 88 4.64 6.32 2.84
N ILE A 89 3.41 6.82 2.67
CA ILE A 89 2.24 5.98 2.35
C ILE A 89 2.47 5.26 1.02
N ALA A 90 2.87 5.98 -0.02
CA ALA A 90 3.14 5.41 -1.32
C ALA A 90 4.35 4.45 -1.31
N ASN A 91 5.37 4.72 -0.50
CA ASN A 91 6.49 3.81 -0.29
C ASN A 91 6.02 2.47 0.34
N LYS A 92 5.10 2.50 1.30
CA LYS A 92 4.49 1.26 1.85
C LYS A 92 3.78 0.45 0.78
N ILE A 93 3.09 1.11 -0.15
CA ILE A 93 2.43 0.46 -1.30
C ILE A 93 3.46 -0.11 -2.27
N LEU A 94 4.53 0.64 -2.58
CA LEU A 94 5.62 0.18 -3.43
C LEU A 94 6.30 -1.08 -2.84
N MET A 95 6.58 -1.09 -1.53
CA MET A 95 7.22 -2.21 -0.86
C MET A 95 6.32 -3.44 -0.78
N LYS A 96 5.00 -3.25 -0.65
CA LYS A 96 4.03 -4.33 -0.55
C LYS A 96 3.74 -5.01 -1.90
N TYR A 97 3.56 -4.24 -2.97
CA TYR A 97 3.10 -4.78 -4.26
C TYR A 97 4.14 -4.70 -5.39
N GLY A 98 5.19 -3.87 -5.24
CA GLY A 98 6.26 -3.74 -6.24
C GLY A 98 5.88 -2.98 -7.51
N CYS A 99 4.64 -2.50 -7.64
CA CYS A 99 4.16 -1.75 -8.80
C CYS A 99 4.34 -0.23 -8.59
N ALA A 100 5.14 0.39 -9.47
CA ALA A 100 5.36 1.84 -9.44
C ALA A 100 4.07 2.65 -9.72
N VAL A 101 3.17 2.11 -10.55
CA VAL A 101 1.89 2.75 -10.87
C VAL A 101 0.97 2.76 -9.66
N ASP A 102 0.90 1.67 -8.89
CA ASP A 102 0.09 1.60 -7.67
C ASP A 102 0.60 2.58 -6.61
N ALA A 103 1.93 2.67 -6.45
CA ALA A 103 2.54 3.64 -5.55
C ALA A 103 2.25 5.08 -5.98
N ALA A 104 2.31 5.37 -7.28
CA ALA A 104 1.93 6.69 -7.82
C ALA A 104 0.45 7.00 -7.56
N ILE A 105 -0.47 6.06 -7.77
CA ILE A 105 -1.90 6.24 -7.48
C ILE A 105 -2.12 6.52 -5.98
N ALA A 106 -1.45 5.79 -5.10
CA ALA A 106 -1.53 6.02 -3.66
C ALA A 106 -1.02 7.40 -3.26
N ALA A 107 0.11 7.85 -3.85
CA ALA A 107 0.64 9.19 -3.66
C ALA A 107 -0.36 10.26 -4.12
N MET A 108 -0.93 10.11 -5.32
CA MET A 108 -1.89 11.07 -5.88
C MET A 108 -3.17 11.19 -5.04
N ILE A 109 -3.69 10.08 -4.52
CA ILE A 109 -4.87 10.09 -3.64
C ILE A 109 -4.54 10.80 -2.31
N CYS A 110 -3.36 10.53 -1.74
CA CYS A 110 -2.92 11.20 -0.51
C CYS A 110 -2.69 12.70 -0.72
N ASP A 111 -2.01 13.09 -1.81
CA ASP A 111 -1.76 14.49 -2.15
C ASP A 111 -3.08 15.22 -2.43
N GLY A 112 -4.09 14.55 -3.00
CA GLY A 112 -5.42 15.12 -3.18
C GLY A 112 -6.15 15.47 -1.87
N VAL A 113 -5.78 14.82 -0.75
CA VAL A 113 -6.34 15.10 0.58
C VAL A 113 -5.48 16.12 1.34
N THR A 114 -4.15 15.97 1.28
CA THR A 114 -3.22 16.79 2.08
C THR A 114 -2.86 18.11 1.40
N CYS A 115 -2.94 18.17 0.06
CA CYS A 115 -2.65 19.34 -0.77
C CYS A 115 -3.82 19.64 -1.72
N PRO A 116 -5.04 19.90 -1.19
CA PRO A 116 -6.26 20.01 -1.99
C PRO A 116 -6.25 21.19 -2.97
N GLN A 117 -5.41 22.20 -2.73
CA GLN A 117 -5.23 23.36 -3.61
C GLN A 117 -4.44 23.04 -4.89
N ASN A 118 -3.77 21.88 -4.97
CA ASN A 118 -2.93 21.50 -6.11
C ASN A 118 -3.60 20.47 -7.02
N MET A 119 -4.16 19.41 -6.42
CA MET A 119 -4.71 18.27 -7.16
C MET A 119 -5.87 17.62 -6.40
N GLY A 120 -6.64 16.80 -7.10
CA GLY A 120 -7.75 16.05 -6.51
C GLY A 120 -8.57 15.28 -7.53
N ILE A 121 -9.55 14.52 -7.04
CA ILE A 121 -10.40 13.65 -7.87
C ILE A 121 -11.30 14.40 -8.86
N GLY A 122 -11.55 15.69 -8.62
CA GLY A 122 -12.38 16.53 -9.49
C GLY A 122 -11.62 17.17 -10.67
N GLY A 123 -10.30 16.99 -10.73
CA GLY A 123 -9.47 17.49 -11.82
C GLY A 123 -9.07 16.41 -12.81
N GLY A 124 -7.95 16.65 -13.50
CA GLY A 124 -7.32 15.72 -14.43
C GLY A 124 -5.83 15.58 -14.16
N PHE A 125 -5.20 14.61 -14.82
CA PHE A 125 -3.77 14.36 -14.68
C PHE A 125 -3.14 13.86 -15.98
N LEU A 126 -1.83 13.96 -16.04
CA LEU A 126 -1.00 13.38 -17.09
C LEU A 126 -0.02 12.42 -16.44
N MET A 127 0.11 11.21 -16.98
CA MET A 127 1.03 10.21 -16.43
C MET A 127 1.89 9.63 -17.54
N THR A 128 3.20 9.58 -17.31
CA THR A 128 4.14 8.87 -18.19
C THR A 128 4.66 7.65 -17.46
N VAL A 129 4.45 6.48 -18.02
CA VAL A 129 4.87 5.19 -17.47
C VAL A 129 5.89 4.56 -18.38
N TYR A 130 7.10 4.31 -17.88
CA TYR A 130 8.11 3.57 -18.62
C TYR A 130 8.09 2.09 -18.22
N LEU A 131 7.75 1.21 -19.16
CA LEU A 131 7.81 -0.23 -18.97
C LEU A 131 9.16 -0.75 -19.45
N ARG A 132 10.03 -1.06 -18.48
CA ARG A 132 11.39 -1.56 -18.75
C ARG A 132 11.40 -2.84 -19.56
N GLU A 133 10.48 -3.77 -19.30
CA GLU A 133 10.38 -5.05 -20.00
C GLU A 133 10.19 -4.88 -21.52
N GLN A 134 9.51 -3.80 -21.92
CA GLN A 134 9.22 -3.50 -23.32
C GLN A 134 10.13 -2.42 -23.89
N ALA A 135 10.97 -1.79 -23.07
CA ALA A 135 11.72 -0.58 -23.38
C ALA A 135 10.85 0.52 -24.02
N LYS A 136 9.61 0.69 -23.52
CA LYS A 136 8.62 1.62 -24.06
C LYS A 136 8.05 2.53 -22.98
N ALA A 137 7.83 3.78 -23.36
CA ALA A 137 7.07 4.73 -22.56
C ALA A 137 5.62 4.81 -23.06
N TYR A 138 4.69 4.85 -22.12
CA TYR A 138 3.28 5.06 -22.32
C TYR A 138 2.89 6.41 -21.72
N PHE A 139 2.05 7.14 -22.43
CA PHE A 139 1.53 8.41 -21.96
C PHE A 139 0.02 8.29 -21.80
N LEU A 140 -0.46 8.59 -20.61
CA LEU A 140 -1.87 8.66 -20.26
C LEU A 140 -2.27 10.13 -20.15
N ASN A 141 -3.17 10.55 -21.03
CA ASN A 141 -3.81 11.85 -20.96
C ASN A 141 -5.21 11.71 -20.36
N ALA A 142 -5.34 12.07 -19.09
CA ALA A 142 -6.61 12.12 -18.37
C ALA A 142 -6.96 13.57 -18.00
N ARG A 143 -6.73 14.51 -18.93
CA ARG A 143 -7.16 15.90 -18.76
C ARG A 143 -8.66 16.04 -18.94
N GLU A 144 -9.19 17.01 -18.22
CA GLU A 144 -10.57 17.45 -18.26
C GLU A 144 -10.95 17.85 -19.69
N THR A 145 -12.21 17.62 -20.03
CA THR A 145 -12.78 18.02 -21.31
C THR A 145 -13.97 18.92 -21.05
N ALA A 146 -14.14 19.94 -21.89
CA ALA A 146 -15.29 20.83 -21.79
C ALA A 146 -16.60 20.01 -21.91
N PRO A 147 -17.64 20.34 -21.12
CA PRO A 147 -18.92 19.64 -21.20
C PRO A 147 -19.55 19.82 -22.59
N GLY A 148 -20.44 18.90 -22.98
CA GLY A 148 -20.99 18.87 -24.34
C GLY A 148 -21.82 20.10 -24.75
N ALA A 149 -22.38 20.83 -23.79
CA ALA A 149 -23.11 22.08 -24.04
C ALA A 149 -22.20 23.32 -24.10
N ALA A 150 -20.89 23.16 -23.82
CA ALA A 150 -19.98 24.28 -23.74
C ALA A 150 -19.90 25.01 -25.08
N HIS A 151 -20.00 26.34 -25.02
CA HIS A 151 -19.99 27.18 -26.20
C HIS A 151 -19.13 28.43 -25.97
N PHE A 152 -18.70 29.05 -27.07
CA PHE A 152 -17.69 30.14 -27.05
C PHE A 152 -18.04 31.31 -26.11
N ASN A 153 -19.33 31.59 -25.91
CA ASN A 153 -19.81 32.75 -25.16
C ASN A 153 -20.20 32.44 -23.70
N MET A 154 -19.93 31.24 -23.18
CA MET A 154 -20.39 30.82 -21.84
C MET A 154 -19.80 31.64 -20.68
N PHE A 155 -18.72 32.41 -20.92
CA PHE A 155 -18.08 33.29 -19.92
C PHE A 155 -18.44 34.78 -20.07
N ASN A 156 -19.44 35.14 -20.89
CA ASN A 156 -19.83 36.53 -21.15
C ASN A 156 -20.72 37.14 -20.04
N GLY A 157 -20.21 37.18 -18.81
CA GLY A 157 -20.88 37.86 -17.69
C GLY A 157 -22.15 37.19 -17.18
N ARG A 158 -22.34 35.90 -17.49
CA ARG A 158 -23.45 35.07 -17.02
C ARG A 158 -22.92 33.89 -16.19
N PRO A 159 -22.68 34.06 -14.88
CA PRO A 159 -22.00 33.06 -14.06
C PRO A 159 -22.67 31.69 -14.03
N LEU A 160 -24.01 31.65 -14.11
CA LEU A 160 -24.76 30.38 -14.12
C LEU A 160 -24.45 29.53 -15.35
N LEU A 161 -24.41 30.16 -16.53
CA LEU A 161 -24.09 29.49 -17.79
C LEU A 161 -22.67 28.92 -17.78
N SER A 162 -21.71 29.66 -17.20
CA SER A 162 -20.34 29.21 -17.04
C SER A 162 -20.17 27.98 -16.14
N GLN A 163 -21.07 27.78 -15.15
CA GLN A 163 -20.99 26.67 -14.21
C GLN A 163 -21.53 25.36 -14.79
N ILE A 164 -22.63 25.45 -15.52
CA ILE A 164 -23.26 24.29 -16.17
C ILE A 164 -22.67 24.00 -17.55
N GLY A 165 -21.86 24.93 -18.07
CA GLY A 165 -21.27 24.84 -19.40
C GLY A 165 -22.34 24.92 -20.48
N GLU A 166 -23.32 25.82 -20.34
CA GLU A 166 -24.37 26.12 -21.32
C GLU A 166 -24.23 27.54 -21.87
#